data_AF-A0A482XHH4-F1
#
_entry.id   AF-A0A482XHH4-F1
#
_cell.length_a   1.000
_cell.length_b   1.000
_cell.length_c   1.000
_cell.angle_alpha   90.00
_cell.angle_beta   90.00
_cell.angle_gamma   90.00
#
_symmetry.space_group_name_H-M   'P 1'
#
loop_
_entity.id
_entity.type
_entity.pdbx_description
1 polymer ?
#
loop_
_entity_poly.entity_id
_entity_poly.type
_entity_poly.pdbx_seq_one_letter_code
_entity_poly.pdbx_strand_id
1 'polypeptide(L)' 'MSFNKALYNNIFRRSSTFALTICVSAFFFERAFDMGTEAFFRNYNKGKLFDDIIERSSE' A
#
# COMPACT_ATOMS: atom_id res chain seq x y z
N MET A 1 -14.22 -11.13 23.70
CA MET A 1 -14.89 -11.22 22.38
C MET A 1 -13.88 -11.72 21.35
N SER A 2 -14.29 -12.55 20.39
CA SER A 2 -13.43 -12.95 19.26
C SER A 2 -13.22 -11.76 18.30
N PHE A 3 -12.00 -11.57 17.82
CA PHE A 3 -11.61 -10.50 16.88
C PHE A 3 -12.52 -10.46 15.65
N ASN A 4 -12.81 -11.62 15.05
CA ASN A 4 -13.69 -11.74 13.88
C ASN A 4 -15.11 -11.21 14.16
N LYS A 5 -15.62 -11.46 15.37
CA LYS A 5 -16.95 -11.02 15.78
C LYS A 5 -17.01 -9.51 16.01
N ALA A 6 -15.92 -8.92 16.52
CA ALA A 6 -15.78 -7.48 16.66
C ALA A 6 -15.67 -6.79 15.29
N LEU A 7 -14.88 -7.36 14.38
CA LEU A 7 -14.69 -6.83 13.04
C LEU A 7 -16.00 -6.85 12.22
N TYR A 8 -16.74 -7.97 12.26
CA TYR A 8 -18.03 -8.05 11.58
C TYR A 8 -19.02 -7.03 12.13
N ASN A 9 -19.19 -6.95 13.45
CA ASN A 9 -20.16 -6.05 14.05
C ASN A 9 -19.86 -4.57 13.82
N ASN A 10 -18.58 -4.17 13.80
CA ASN A 10 -18.18 -2.76 13.68
C ASN A 10 -18.04 -2.31 12.23
N ILE A 11 -17.58 -3.18 11.33
CA ILE A 11 -17.20 -2.79 9.96
C ILE A 11 -18.18 -3.38 8.94
N PHE A 12 -18.35 -4.71 8.94
CA PHE A 12 -19.04 -5.41 7.86
C PHE A 12 -20.56 -5.51 8.01
N ARG A 13 -21.13 -5.26 9.20
CA ARG A 13 -22.55 -5.48 9.49
C ARG A 13 -23.48 -4.45 8.83
N ARG A 14 -23.07 -3.19 8.67
CA ARG A 14 -23.89 -2.14 8.05
C ARG A 14 -23.27 -1.71 6.73
N SER A 15 -24.06 -1.65 5.66
CA SER A 15 -23.56 -1.29 4.33
C SER A 15 -22.92 0.10 4.29
N SER A 16 -23.41 1.06 5.08
CA SER A 16 -22.83 2.41 5.16
C SER A 16 -21.45 2.44 5.82
N THR A 17 -21.26 1.74 6.95
CA THR A 17 -19.94 1.65 7.60
C THR A 17 -18.96 0.83 6.78
N PHE A 18 -19.47 -0.20 6.09
CA PHE A 18 -18.68 -1.00 5.17
C PHE A 18 -18.16 -0.18 4.00
N ALA A 19 -19.03 0.56 3.29
CA ALA A 19 -18.64 1.42 2.18
C ALA A 19 -17.66 2.51 2.62
N LEU A 20 -17.90 3.17 3.76
CA LEU A 20 -16.97 4.15 4.32
C LEU A 20 -15.59 3.53 4.59
N THR A 21 -15.56 2.34 5.19
CA THR A 21 -14.30 1.65 5.48
C THR A 21 -13.54 1.32 4.20
N ILE A 22 -14.23 0.87 3.14
CA ILE A 22 -13.60 0.62 1.84
C ILE A 22 -12.97 1.91 1.31
N CYS A 23 -13.71 3.01 1.23
CA CYS A 23 -13.19 4.28 0.69
C CYS A 23 -11.97 4.77 1.45
N VAL A 24 -12.04 4.75 2.79
CA VAL A 24 -10.91 5.17 3.64
C VAL A 24 -9.73 4.23 3.46
N SER A 25 -9.95 2.92 3.52
CA SER A 25 -8.87 1.94 3.38
C SER A 25 -8.21 2.00 2.01
N ALA A 26 -8.96 2.21 0.93
CA ALA A 26 -8.44 2.33 -0.43
C ALA A 26 -7.51 3.54 -0.56
N PHE A 27 -7.90 4.70 -0.02
CA PHE A 27 -7.07 5.92 -0.07
C PHE A 27 -5.71 5.73 0.62
N PHE A 28 -5.70 5.11 1.79
CA PHE A 28 -4.44 4.83 2.50
C PHE A 28 -3.66 3.69 1.86
N PHE A 29 -4.35 2.67 1.36
CA PHE A 29 -3.74 1.52 0.71
C PHE A 29 -3.00 1.92 -0.56
N GLU A 30 -3.62 2.73 -1.43
CA GLU A 30 -2.99 3.25 -2.66
C GLU A 30 -1.62 3.85 -2.36
N ARG A 31 -1.56 4.83 -1.44
CA ARG A 31 -0.30 5.51 -1.13
C ARG A 31 0.75 4.58 -0.53
N ALA A 32 0.35 3.73 0.41
CA ALA A 32 1.27 2.81 1.08
C ALA A 32 1.79 1.73 0.12
N PHE A 33 0.90 1.22 -0.75
CA PHE A 33 1.23 0.16 -1.71
C PHE A 33 2.13 0.68 -2.83
N ASP A 34 1.88 1.88 -3.36
CA ASP A 34 2.75 2.49 -4.36
C ASP A 34 4.16 2.71 -3.81
N MET A 35 4.28 3.29 -2.61
CA MET A 35 5.59 3.48 -1.98
C MET A 35 6.30 2.15 -1.70
N GLY A 36 5.55 1.15 -1.20
CA GLY A 36 6.10 -0.15 -0.87
C GLY A 36 6.58 -0.92 -2.09
N THR A 37 5.79 -0.94 -3.15
CA THR A 37 6.12 -1.65 -4.39
C THR A 37 7.24 -0.95 -5.16
N GLU A 38 7.26 0.38 -5.22
CA GLU A 38 8.36 1.14 -5.82
C GLU A 38 9.68 0.88 -5.09
N ALA A 39 9.68 0.94 -3.76
CA ALA A 39 10.86 0.66 -2.94
C ALA A 39 11.35 -0.78 -3.15
N PHE A 40 10.42 -1.74 -3.17
CA PHE A 40 10.73 -3.14 -3.44
C PHE A 40 11.32 -3.32 -4.85
N PHE A 41 10.70 -2.74 -5.87
CA PHE A 41 11.12 -2.82 -7.26
C PHE A 41 12.50 -2.22 -7.47
N ARG A 42 12.74 -1.02 -6.95
CA ARG A 42 14.06 -0.38 -7.00
C ARG A 42 15.10 -1.21 -6.29
N ASN A 43 14.81 -1.70 -5.08
CA ASN A 43 15.73 -2.54 -4.34
C ASN A 43 16.09 -3.83 -5.08
N TYR A 44 15.11 -4.47 -5.71
CA TYR A 44 15.32 -5.69 -6.48
C TYR A 44 16.13 -5.46 -7.76
N ASN A 45 15.99 -4.27 -8.38
CA ASN A 45 16.64 -3.93 -9.65
C ASN A 45 17.83 -2.96 -9.51
N LYS A 46 18.38 -2.80 -8.30
CA LYS A 46 19.53 -1.92 -8.02
C LYS A 46 20.66 -2.10 -9.03
N GLY A 47 21.18 -0.98 -9.52
CA GLY A 47 22.26 -0.89 -10.50
C GLY A 47 21.84 -1.10 -11.95
N LYS A 48 20.56 -1.42 -12.20
CA LYS A 48 19.98 -1.60 -13.54
C LYS A 48 19.01 -0.48 -13.91
N LEU A 49 18.51 0.29 -12.94
CA LEU A 49 17.61 1.40 -13.23
C LEU A 49 18.36 2.52 -13.94
N PHE A 50 17.65 3.25 -14.78
CA PHE A 50 18.23 4.37 -15.52
C PHE A 50 18.84 5.42 -14.58
N ASP A 51 18.14 5.72 -13.48
CA ASP A 51 18.62 6.64 -12.44
C ASP A 51 19.98 6.19 -11.89
N ASP A 52 20.13 4.90 -11.56
CA ASP A 52 21.39 4.32 -11.04
C ASP A 52 22.53 4.38 -12.09
N ILE A 53 22.19 4.24 -13.38
CA ILE A 53 23.17 4.29 -14.48
C ILE A 53 23.66 5.72 -14.69
N ILE A 54 22.76 6.71 -14.64
CA ILE A 54 23.12 8.13 -14.73
C ILE A 54 24.00 8.52 -13.56
N GLU A 55 23.58 8.20 -12.32
CA GLU A 55 24.32 8.55 -11.11
C GLU A 55 25.77 8.06 -11.18
N ARG A 56 25.97 6.80 -11.58
CA ARG A 56 27.31 6.22 -11.81
C ARG A 56 28.10 6.90 -12.94
N SER A 57 27.44 7.44 -13.95
CA SER A 57 28.11 8.05 -15.12
C SER A 57 28.45 9.53 -14.91
N SER A 58 27.87 10.16 -13.89
CA SER A 58 28.14 11.55 -13.51
C SER A 58 29.26 11.71 -12.47
N GLU A 59 29.73 10.60 -11.89
CA GLU A 59 30.94 10.50 -11.07
C GLU A 59 32.20 10.33 -11.92
#